data_AF-A0A9C8RGG6-F1
#
_entry.id   AF-A0A9C8RGG6-F1
#
_cell.length_a   1.000
_cell.length_b   1.000
_cell.length_c   1.000
_cell.angle_alpha   90.00
_cell.angle_beta   90.00
_cell.angle_gamma   90.00
#
_symmetry.space_group_name_H-M   'P 1'
#
loop_
_entity.id
_entity.type
_entity.pdbx_description
1 polymer ?
#
loop_
_entity_poly.entity_id
_entity_poly.type
_entity_poly.pdbx_seq_one_letter_code
_entity_poly.pdbx_strand_id
1 'polypeptide(L)'
;MENTQVFFLMLATAMHLMQTVRQPTSFITVRQCHMVLGVLCLSIMVREVDIDRLGPQQGWETTETLIRLAGGAVWIWLLTQIFGNRLALWRYKADILWTATSVQTGLGVMFYMASWFFDKSIVDLPGERSQLWEETLQISATVFLFTAALRPLYLKTD
;
A
#
# COMPACT_ATOMS: atom_id res chain seq x y z
N MET A 1 13.06 13.03 -4.90
CA MET A 1 12.95 11.56 -4.77
C MET A 1 11.59 11.14 -4.25
N GLU A 2 11.02 11.89 -3.31
CA GLU A 2 9.63 11.81 -2.85
C GLU A 2 8.58 11.67 -3.98
N ASN A 3 8.64 12.53 -5.01
CA ASN A 3 7.77 12.43 -6.19
C ASN A 3 7.82 11.08 -6.91
N THR A 4 8.97 10.39 -6.89
CA THR A 4 9.13 9.07 -7.51
C THR A 4 8.41 7.99 -6.71
N GLN A 5 8.48 8.08 -5.37
CA GLN A 5 7.79 7.16 -4.47
C GLN A 5 6.27 7.28 -4.64
N VAL A 6 5.76 8.52 -4.61
CA VAL A 6 4.33 8.84 -4.83
C VAL A 6 3.89 8.36 -6.21
N PHE A 7 4.71 8.54 -7.25
CA PHE A 7 4.40 8.04 -8.60
C PHE A 7 4.26 6.51 -8.65
N PHE A 8 5.20 5.75 -8.07
CA PHE A 8 5.09 4.29 -8.01
C PHE A 8 3.86 3.83 -7.22
N LEU A 9 3.55 4.48 -6.10
CA LEU A 9 2.38 4.16 -5.27
C LEU A 9 1.06 4.50 -5.97
N MET A 10 1.00 5.60 -6.70
CA MET A 10 -0.14 5.97 -7.53
C MET A 10 -0.39 4.89 -8.59
N LEU A 11 0.65 4.49 -9.31
CA LEU A 11 0.56 3.42 -10.30
C LEU A 11 0.12 2.10 -9.65
N ALA A 12 0.75 1.70 -8.54
CA ALA A 12 0.39 0.47 -7.83
C ALA A 12 -1.10 0.46 -7.41
N THR A 13 -1.58 1.59 -6.88
CA THR A 13 -2.98 1.78 -6.48
C THR A 13 -3.91 1.64 -7.69
N ALA A 14 -3.60 2.34 -8.78
CA ALA A 14 -4.40 2.29 -10.02
C ALA A 14 -4.43 0.87 -10.60
N MET A 15 -3.30 0.15 -10.59
CA MET A 15 -3.23 -1.21 -11.07
C MET A 15 -4.08 -2.17 -10.24
N HIS A 16 -4.00 -2.12 -8.91
CA HIS A 16 -4.85 -2.92 -8.05
C HIS A 16 -6.34 -2.61 -8.21
N LEU A 17 -6.70 -1.34 -8.41
CA LEU A 17 -8.07 -0.95 -8.73
C LEU A 17 -8.52 -1.52 -10.08
N MET A 18 -7.70 -1.40 -11.12
CA MET A 18 -7.98 -1.98 -12.43
C MET A 18 -8.17 -3.50 -12.35
N GLN A 19 -7.34 -4.20 -11.58
CA GLN A 19 -7.49 -5.63 -11.37
C GLN A 19 -8.79 -5.96 -10.63
N THR A 20 -9.18 -5.16 -9.66
CA THR A 20 -10.47 -5.31 -8.95
C THR A 20 -11.68 -5.20 -9.87
N VAL A 21 -11.62 -4.30 -10.86
CA VAL A 21 -12.69 -4.06 -11.85
C VAL A 21 -12.70 -5.14 -12.94
N ARG A 22 -11.52 -5.60 -13.37
CA ARG A 22 -11.38 -6.60 -14.46
C ARG A 22 -11.76 -8.02 -14.04
N GLN A 23 -11.62 -8.35 -12.76
CA GLN A 23 -11.93 -9.69 -12.27
C GLN A 23 -13.46 -9.93 -12.25
N PRO A 24 -13.95 -11.08 -12.74
CA PRO A 24 -15.37 -11.40 -12.69
C PRO A 24 -15.93 -11.39 -11.27
N THR A 25 -17.22 -11.08 -11.13
CA THR A 25 -17.89 -11.00 -9.83
C THR A 25 -17.87 -12.30 -9.04
N SER A 26 -17.72 -13.45 -9.70
CA SER A 26 -17.55 -14.77 -9.08
C SER A 26 -16.22 -14.92 -8.32
N PHE A 27 -15.17 -14.17 -8.67
CA PHE A 27 -13.85 -14.22 -8.03
C PHE A 27 -13.74 -13.23 -6.86
N ILE A 28 -14.68 -13.28 -5.93
CA ILE A 28 -14.82 -12.32 -4.82
C ILE A 28 -13.53 -12.24 -3.99
N THR A 29 -12.93 -13.39 -3.64
CA THR A 29 -11.70 -13.45 -2.83
C THR A 29 -10.53 -12.73 -3.50
N VAL A 30 -10.31 -12.96 -4.80
CA VAL A 30 -9.24 -12.30 -5.57
C VAL A 30 -9.46 -10.79 -5.63
N ARG A 31 -10.71 -10.37 -5.87
CA ARG A 31 -11.09 -8.94 -5.89
C ARG A 31 -10.82 -8.28 -4.54
N GLN A 32 -11.19 -8.93 -3.44
CA GLN A 32 -10.95 -8.43 -2.09
C GLN A 32 -9.45 -8.30 -1.79
N CYS A 33 -8.61 -9.26 -2.21
CA CYS A 33 -7.17 -9.15 -2.08
C CYS A 33 -6.63 -7.91 -2.81
N HIS A 34 -7.05 -7.67 -4.05
CA HIS A 34 -6.64 -6.47 -4.78
C HIS A 34 -7.15 -5.17 -4.18
N MET A 35 -8.37 -5.14 -3.64
CA MET A 35 -8.87 -3.98 -2.91
C MET A 35 -8.00 -3.67 -1.68
N VAL A 36 -7.66 -4.69 -0.89
CA VAL A 36 -6.78 -4.53 0.29
C VAL A 36 -5.41 -4.02 -0.10
N LEU A 37 -4.78 -4.60 -1.12
CA LEU A 37 -3.47 -4.17 -1.60
C LEU A 37 -3.50 -2.76 -2.18
N GLY A 38 -4.56 -2.40 -2.92
CA GLY A 38 -4.76 -1.06 -3.44
C GLY A 38 -4.92 -0.02 -2.34
N VAL A 39 -5.74 -0.31 -1.32
CA VAL A 39 -5.94 0.60 -0.18
C VAL A 39 -4.68 0.69 0.69
N LEU A 40 -3.91 -0.38 0.82
CA LEU A 40 -2.58 -0.35 1.44
C LEU A 40 -1.64 0.62 0.71
N CYS A 41 -1.53 0.50 -0.62
CA CYS A 41 -0.69 1.40 -1.42
C CYS A 41 -1.16 2.85 -1.32
N LEU A 42 -2.47 3.09 -1.37
CA LEU A 42 -3.07 4.41 -1.17
C LEU A 42 -2.75 4.98 0.22
N SER A 43 -2.80 4.16 1.26
CA SER A 43 -2.51 4.58 2.64
C SER A 43 -1.05 5.01 2.80
N ILE A 44 -0.13 4.28 2.17
CA ILE A 44 1.30 4.63 2.13
C ILE A 44 1.48 5.91 1.30
N MET A 45 0.83 6.03 0.15
CA MET A 45 0.90 7.21 -0.72
C MET A 45 0.46 8.48 0.01
N VAL A 46 -0.66 8.45 0.72
CA VAL A 46 -1.18 9.59 1.49
C VAL A 46 -0.19 10.00 2.59
N ARG A 47 0.59 9.07 3.13
CA ARG A 47 1.66 9.39 4.10
C ARG A 47 2.87 10.06 3.44
N GLU A 48 3.20 9.71 2.20
CA GLU A 48 4.32 10.28 1.44
C GLU A 48 3.99 11.61 0.75
N VAL A 49 2.71 11.98 0.64
CA VAL A 49 2.36 13.32 0.14
C VAL A 49 2.50 14.29 1.31
N ASP A 50 3.58 15.09 1.31
CA ASP A 50 3.73 16.25 2.20
C ASP A 50 2.70 17.34 1.83
N ILE A 51 1.47 17.19 2.34
CA ILE A 51 0.38 18.16 2.13
C ILE A 51 0.74 19.52 2.75
N ASP A 52 1.52 19.53 3.84
CA ASP A 52 2.01 20.73 4.51
C ASP A 52 2.96 21.59 3.63
N ARG A 53 3.61 20.98 2.62
CA ARG A 53 4.49 21.69 1.69
C ARG A 53 3.76 22.32 0.50
N LEU A 54 2.44 22.11 0.37
CA LEU A 54 1.62 22.67 -0.72
C LEU A 54 1.26 24.15 -0.53
N GLY A 55 1.73 24.77 0.56
CA GLY A 55 1.66 26.22 0.82
C GLY A 55 0.82 26.58 2.05
N PRO A 56 0.88 27.84 2.51
CA PRO A 56 0.28 28.27 3.78
C PRO A 56 -1.24 28.55 3.64
N GLN A 57 -2.00 27.59 3.11
CA GLN A 57 -3.44 27.72 2.93
C GLN A 57 -4.19 26.89 3.96
N GLN A 58 -5.09 27.54 4.70
CA GLN A 58 -5.96 26.95 5.72
C GLN A 58 -6.78 25.74 5.25
N GLY A 59 -6.94 25.56 3.92
CA GLY A 59 -7.63 24.44 3.32
C GLY A 59 -6.86 23.12 3.31
N TRP A 60 -5.52 23.14 3.41
CA TRP A 60 -4.71 21.93 3.30
C TRP A 60 -4.85 21.01 4.51
N GLU A 61 -4.84 21.56 5.73
CA GLU A 61 -5.09 20.80 6.97
C GLU A 61 -6.47 20.12 6.95
N THR A 62 -7.50 20.84 6.49
CA THR A 62 -8.85 20.30 6.36
C THR A 62 -8.89 19.20 5.31
N THR A 63 -8.23 19.39 4.17
CA THR A 63 -8.16 18.42 3.08
C THR A 63 -7.46 17.14 3.53
N GLU A 64 -6.32 17.26 4.21
CA GLU A 64 -5.61 16.12 4.77
C GLU A 64 -6.48 15.34 5.75
N THR A 65 -7.15 16.05 6.68
CA THR A 65 -8.05 15.42 7.66
C THR A 65 -9.17 14.65 6.96
N LEU A 66 -9.79 15.23 5.93
CA LEU A 66 -10.83 14.57 5.14
C LEU A 66 -10.30 13.35 4.39
N ILE A 67 -9.10 13.42 3.79
CA ILE A 67 -8.47 12.29 3.10
C ILE A 67 -8.21 11.15 4.10
N ARG A 68 -7.66 11.46 5.28
CA ARG A 68 -7.38 10.46 6.33
C ARG A 68 -8.67 9.80 6.85
N LEU A 69 -9.72 10.59 7.09
CA LEU A 69 -11.03 10.08 7.51
C LEU A 69 -11.67 9.20 6.43
N ALA A 70 -11.64 9.62 5.18
CA ALA A 70 -12.14 8.84 4.05
C ALA A 70 -11.37 7.52 3.90
N GLY A 71 -10.03 7.56 4.01
CA GLY A 71 -9.20 6.36 4.01
C GLY A 71 -9.55 5.40 5.15
N GLY A 72 -9.78 5.92 6.37
CA GLY A 72 -10.25 5.13 7.50
C GLY A 72 -11.62 4.48 7.26
N ALA A 73 -12.57 5.23 6.69
CA ALA A 73 -13.89 4.70 6.34
C ALA A 73 -13.81 3.58 5.29
N VAL A 74 -12.94 3.73 4.28
CA VAL A 74 -12.69 2.69 3.27
C VAL A 74 -12.10 1.43 3.91
N TRP A 75 -11.15 1.57 4.84
CA TRP A 75 -10.61 0.43 5.60
C TRP A 75 -11.68 -0.28 6.41
N ILE A 76 -12.52 0.46 7.15
CA ILE A 76 -13.62 -0.11 7.94
C ILE A 76 -14.57 -0.89 7.02
N TRP A 77 -14.98 -0.28 5.91
CA TRP A 77 -15.82 -0.94 4.92
C TRP A 77 -15.17 -2.23 4.39
N LEU A 78 -13.89 -2.20 3.99
CA LEU A 78 -13.18 -3.40 3.54
C LEU A 78 -13.12 -4.50 4.62
N LEU A 79 -12.89 -4.14 5.87
CA LEU A 79 -12.89 -5.09 6.99
C LEU A 79 -14.25 -5.80 7.12
N THR A 80 -15.36 -5.07 6.95
CA THR A 80 -16.70 -5.72 6.95
C THR A 80 -16.87 -6.73 5.81
N GLN A 81 -16.35 -6.42 4.61
CA GLN A 81 -16.42 -7.31 3.45
C GLN A 81 -15.56 -8.56 3.64
N ILE A 82 -14.35 -8.39 4.17
CA ILE A 82 -13.41 -9.47 4.50
C ILE A 82 -13.99 -10.38 5.57
N PHE A 83 -14.59 -9.81 6.62
CA PHE A 83 -15.21 -10.58 7.70
C PHE A 83 -16.37 -11.44 7.19
N GLY A 84 -17.17 -10.91 6.26
CA GLY A 84 -18.23 -11.67 5.59
C GLY A 84 -17.71 -12.85 4.75
N ASN A 85 -16.51 -12.73 4.16
CA ASN A 85 -15.89 -13.75 3.31
C ASN A 85 -14.75 -14.53 4.00
N ARG A 86 -14.66 -14.47 5.33
CA ARG A 86 -13.51 -14.98 6.10
C ARG A 86 -13.23 -16.47 5.88
N LEU A 87 -14.27 -17.28 5.68
CA LEU A 87 -14.10 -18.73 5.50
C LEU A 87 -13.40 -19.07 4.18
N ALA A 88 -13.78 -18.38 3.10
CA ALA A 88 -13.12 -18.55 1.80
C ALA A 88 -11.66 -18.05 1.86
N LEU A 89 -11.44 -16.88 2.48
CA LEU A 89 -10.08 -16.36 2.67
C LEU A 89 -9.21 -17.32 3.50
N TRP A 90 -9.78 -17.91 4.56
CA TRP A 90 -9.05 -18.87 5.39
C TRP A 90 -8.70 -20.16 4.65
N ARG A 91 -9.61 -20.64 3.79
CA ARG A 91 -9.37 -21.81 2.93
C ARG A 91 -8.18 -21.60 1.99
N TYR A 92 -8.06 -20.42 1.39
CA TYR A 92 -7.01 -20.11 0.41
C TYR A 92 -5.83 -19.33 1.00
N LYS A 93 -5.69 -19.24 2.33
CA LYS A 93 -4.70 -18.37 2.98
C LYS A 93 -3.27 -18.64 2.53
N ALA A 94 -2.89 -19.91 2.40
CA ALA A 94 -1.54 -20.31 2.01
C ALA A 94 -1.27 -19.90 0.56
N ASP A 95 -2.23 -20.16 -0.33
CA ASP A 95 -2.15 -19.79 -1.74
C ASP A 95 -2.06 -18.27 -1.91
N ILE A 96 -2.85 -17.51 -1.14
CA ILE A 96 -2.81 -16.04 -1.14
C ILE A 96 -1.43 -15.56 -0.67
N LEU A 97 -0.95 -16.04 0.48
CA LEU A 97 0.30 -15.57 1.10
C LEU A 97 1.54 -15.93 0.28
N TRP A 98 1.53 -17.09 -0.40
CA TRP A 98 2.67 -17.57 -1.18
C TRP A 98 2.66 -17.12 -2.64
N THR A 99 1.69 -16.28 -3.04
CA THR A 99 1.77 -15.60 -4.33
C THR A 99 2.95 -14.63 -4.37
N ALA A 100 3.54 -14.47 -5.55
CA ALA A 100 4.62 -13.51 -5.72
C ALA A 100 4.17 -12.07 -5.40
N THR A 101 2.92 -11.72 -5.69
CA THR A 101 2.32 -10.43 -5.32
C THR A 101 2.35 -10.24 -3.80
N SER A 102 1.89 -11.21 -3.01
CA SER A 102 1.91 -11.11 -1.54
C SER A 102 3.31 -11.06 -0.97
N VAL A 103 4.24 -11.87 -1.49
CA VAL A 103 5.65 -11.87 -1.05
C VAL A 103 6.31 -10.53 -1.35
N GLN A 104 6.16 -10.00 -2.57
CA GLN A 104 6.70 -8.69 -2.94
C GLN A 104 6.05 -7.56 -2.15
N THR A 105 4.75 -7.62 -1.90
CA THR A 105 4.06 -6.64 -1.05
C THR A 105 4.62 -6.70 0.37
N GLY A 106 4.81 -7.90 0.93
CA GLY A 106 5.41 -8.09 2.26
C GLY A 106 6.82 -7.51 2.34
N LEU A 107 7.68 -7.77 1.34
CA LEU A 107 9.01 -7.16 1.25
C LEU A 107 8.94 -5.63 1.16
N GLY A 108 8.03 -5.10 0.33
CA GLY A 108 7.81 -3.66 0.20
C GLY A 108 7.41 -3.02 1.52
N VAL A 109 6.44 -3.60 2.23
CA VAL A 109 6.01 -3.13 3.55
C VAL A 109 7.14 -3.23 4.58
N MET A 110 7.92 -4.32 4.59
CA MET A 110 9.05 -4.46 5.51
C MET A 110 10.13 -3.39 5.27
N PHE A 111 10.47 -3.10 4.02
CA PHE A 111 11.42 -2.05 3.68
C PHE A 111 10.89 -0.66 4.06
N TYR A 112 9.60 -0.41 3.83
CA TYR A 112 8.97 0.84 4.23
C TYR A 112 8.92 1.02 5.75
N MET A 113 8.67 -0.05 6.51
CA MET A 113 8.73 0.01 7.97
C MET A 113 10.17 0.14 8.49
N ALA A 114 11.13 -0.48 7.80
CA ALA A 114 12.55 -0.36 8.13
C ALA A 114 13.08 1.07 7.91
N SER A 115 12.59 1.80 6.89
CA SER A 115 12.98 3.19 6.66
C SER A 115 12.62 4.09 7.84
N TRP A 116 11.55 3.76 8.57
CA TRP A 116 11.07 4.55 9.70
C TRP A 116 12.08 4.63 10.86
N PHE A 117 12.96 3.64 11.02
CA PHE A 117 14.04 3.71 12.01
C PHE A 117 15.07 4.81 11.71
N PHE A 118 15.24 5.16 10.43
CA PHE A 118 16.15 6.20 9.97
C PHE A 118 15.49 7.59 10.01
N ASP A 119 14.20 7.69 9.67
CA ASP A 119 13.37 8.90 9.84
C ASP A 119 13.37 9.37 11.31
N LYS A 120 13.10 8.45 12.24
CA LYS A 120 13.05 8.78 13.68
C LYS A 120 14.42 8.90 14.34
N SER A 121 15.51 8.85 13.57
CA SER A 121 16.88 8.92 14.08
C SER A 121 17.14 7.92 15.22
N ILE A 122 16.45 6.77 15.19
CA ILE A 122 16.60 5.70 16.19
C ILE A 122 17.99 5.05 16.03
N VAL A 123 18.49 5.02 14.79
CA VAL A 123 19.85 4.60 14.49
C VAL A 123 20.77 5.82 14.59
N ASP A 124 21.81 5.71 15.42
CA ASP A 124 22.80 6.79 15.61
C ASP A 124 23.74 6.87 14.39
N LEU A 125 23.28 7.59 13.37
CA LEU A 125 24.00 7.86 12.13
C LEU A 125 24.03 9.37 11.85
N PRO A 126 25.08 9.87 11.17
CA PRO A 126 25.07 11.23 10.66
C PRO A 126 23.84 11.50 9.80
N GLY A 127 23.21 12.66 9.95
CA GLY A 127 21.91 12.99 9.34
C GLY A 127 21.82 12.72 7.84
N GLU A 128 22.85 13.10 7.07
CA GLU A 128 22.90 12.85 5.62
C GLU A 128 22.88 11.35 5.26
N ARG A 129 23.53 10.51 6.09
CA ARG A 129 23.54 9.05 5.88
C ARG A 129 22.22 8.43 6.31
N SER A 130 21.62 8.93 7.39
CA SER A 130 20.30 8.48 7.85
C SER A 130 19.25 8.75 6.78
N GLN A 131 19.20 9.97 6.26
CA GLN A 131 18.29 10.37 5.19
C GLN A 131 18.48 9.54 3.92
N LEU A 132 19.74 9.29 3.50
CA LEU A 132 20.00 8.47 2.32
C LEU A 132 19.49 7.03 2.48
N TRP A 133 19.64 6.44 3.67
CA TRP A 133 19.11 5.10 3.96
C TRP A 133 17.60 5.07 3.99
N GLU A 134 16.98 6.07 4.61
CA GLU A 134 15.53 6.23 4.62
C GLU A 134 14.98 6.26 3.19
N GLU A 135 15.49 7.16 2.36
CA GLU A 135 15.05 7.35 0.98
C GLU A 135 15.28 6.10 0.13
N THR A 136 16.44 5.43 0.30
CA THR A 136 16.77 4.19 -0.43
C THR A 136 15.78 3.07 -0.09
N LEU A 137 15.44 2.92 1.20
CA LEU A 137 14.50 1.92 1.67
C LEU A 137 13.07 2.22 1.20
N GLN A 138 12.63 3.47 1.26
CA GLN A 138 11.32 3.89 0.74
C GLN A 138 11.20 3.68 -0.77
N ILE A 139 12.22 4.06 -1.56
CA ILE A 139 12.21 3.83 -3.02
C ILE A 139 12.16 2.33 -3.31
N SER A 140 13.00 1.54 -2.64
CA SER A 140 13.00 0.08 -2.81
C SER A 140 11.63 -0.51 -2.44
N ALA A 141 11.01 -0.03 -1.37
CA ALA A 141 9.68 -0.44 -0.95
C ALA A 141 8.62 -0.14 -2.00
N THR A 142 8.57 1.09 -2.52
CA THR A 142 7.59 1.48 -3.55
C THR A 142 7.80 0.73 -4.86
N VAL A 143 9.03 0.40 -5.23
CA VAL A 143 9.32 -0.49 -6.38
C VAL A 143 8.80 -1.91 -6.13
N PHE A 144 8.98 -2.48 -4.94
CA PHE A 144 8.40 -3.79 -4.61
C PHE A 144 6.87 -3.78 -4.65
N LEU A 145 6.23 -2.75 -4.10
CA LEU A 145 4.77 -2.58 -4.16
C LEU A 145 4.26 -2.44 -5.59
N PHE A 146 4.92 -1.62 -6.41
CA PHE A 146 4.58 -1.46 -7.82
C PHE A 146 4.76 -2.74 -8.61
N THR A 147 5.89 -3.44 -8.43
CA THR A 147 6.15 -4.70 -9.14
C THR A 147 5.20 -5.81 -8.70
N ALA A 148 4.74 -5.80 -7.45
CA ALA A 148 3.66 -6.67 -6.99
C ALA A 148 2.35 -6.37 -7.72
N ALA A 149 2.02 -5.09 -7.92
CA ALA A 149 0.80 -4.64 -8.59
C ALA A 149 0.78 -4.93 -10.10
N LEU A 150 1.94 -5.10 -10.73
CA LEU A 150 2.05 -5.57 -12.13
C LEU A 150 1.59 -7.02 -12.30
N ARG A 151 1.57 -7.81 -11.22
CA ARG A 151 1.26 -9.24 -11.27
C ARG A 151 -0.19 -9.50 -10.89
N PRO A 152 -0.95 -10.27 -11.70
CA PRO A 152 -2.28 -10.67 -11.30
C PRO A 152 -2.24 -11.75 -10.22
N LEU A 153 -3.12 -11.65 -9.22
CA LEU A 153 -3.34 -12.75 -8.29
C LEU A 153 -4.21 -13.81 -8.98
N TYR A 154 -3.67 -15.01 -9.14
CA TYR A 154 -4.42 -16.17 -9.58
C TYR A 154 -4.46 -17.18 -8.43
N LEU A 155 -5.66 -17.41 -7.90
CA LEU A 155 -5.90 -18.53 -6.99
C LEU A 155 -6.31 -19.73 -7.83
N LYS A 156 -5.66 -20.89 -7.63
CA LYS A 156 -6.15 -22.14 -8.19
C LYS A 156 -7.46 -22.47 -7.50
N THR A 157 -8.56 -22.24 -8.20
CA THR A 157 -9.86 -22.76 -7.81
C THR A 157 -9.97 -24.16 -8.39
N ASP A 158 -9.81 -25.18 -7.54
CA ASP A 158 -10.20 -26.56 -7.84
C ASP A 158 -11.72 -26.66 -8.08
#